data_AF-A0A5M3XBK8-F1
#
_entry.id   AF-A0A5M3XBK8-F1
#
_cell.length_a   1.000
_cell.length_b   1.000
_cell.length_c   1.000
_cell.angle_alpha   90.00
_cell.angle_beta   90.00
_cell.angle_gamma   90.00
#
_symmetry.space_group_name_H-M   'P 1'
#
loop_
_entity.id
_entity.type
_entity.pdbx_description
1 polymer ?
#
loop_
_entity_poly.entity_id
_entity_poly.type
_entity_poly.pdbx_seq_one_letter_code
_entity_poly.pdbx_strand_id
1 'polypeptide(L)'
;MSVQTSCYASDALPGETVDVVVIGGGAAGLNGALILARSRRTVVVIDSGTVTARRVLVATGLRDVPPDVPGLAEHWGHGVVHCPYCHGWEVRDEPIGILATGPPSIHHALLFRQLTDDLVYFTHGTDLDENTRARFAVGDIRVIDTPVREVMTSEDGGIAGVRLTDGTVVARRILAVAPA
;
A
#
# COMPACT_ATOMS: atom_id res chain seq x y z
N MET A 1 -9.95 -13.75 -1.19
CA MET A 1 -10.35 -13.95 -2.60
C MET A 1 -9.12 -14.26 -3.44
N SER A 2 -9.10 -15.41 -4.13
CA SER A 2 -8.08 -15.71 -5.15
C SER A 2 -8.41 -14.89 -6.40
N VAL A 3 -7.69 -13.80 -6.63
CA VAL A 3 -7.73 -13.11 -7.92
C VAL A 3 -6.94 -13.98 -8.91
N GLN A 4 -7.65 -14.78 -9.70
CA GLN A 4 -7.07 -15.40 -10.89
C GLN A 4 -7.11 -14.36 -12.01
N THR A 5 -5.96 -13.79 -12.35
CA THR A 5 -5.80 -13.07 -13.61
C THR A 5 -6.08 -14.07 -14.74
N SER A 6 -6.91 -13.69 -15.72
CA SER A 6 -7.10 -14.49 -16.93
C SER A 6 -5.74 -14.83 -17.53
N CYS A 7 -5.50 -16.09 -17.89
CA CYS A 7 -4.28 -16.47 -18.59
C CYS A 7 -4.30 -15.82 -19.97
N TYR A 8 -3.59 -14.70 -20.11
CA TYR A 8 -3.28 -14.15 -21.41
C TYR A 8 -2.51 -15.20 -22.21
N ALA A 9 -2.82 -15.32 -23.51
CA ALA A 9 -2.01 -16.11 -24.42
C ALA A 9 -0.59 -15.53 -24.36
N SER A 10 0.33 -16.29 -23.77
CA SER A 10 1.74 -15.90 -23.68
C SER A 10 2.43 -16.21 -24.99
N ASP A 11 3.37 -15.35 -25.40
CA ASP A 11 4.20 -15.61 -26.56
C ASP A 11 4.99 -16.92 -26.38
N ALA A 12 5.29 -17.59 -27.49
CA ALA A 12 6.13 -18.78 -27.44
C ALA A 12 7.51 -18.44 -26.86
N LEU A 13 7.92 -19.18 -25.83
CA LEU A 13 9.24 -19.02 -25.23
C LEU A 13 10.32 -19.49 -26.21
N PRO A 14 11.50 -18.83 -26.25
CA PRO A 14 12.58 -19.24 -27.12
C PRO A 14 13.15 -20.60 -26.70
N GLY A 15 13.48 -21.44 -27.69
CA GLY A 15 14.18 -22.70 -27.47
C GLY A 15 15.69 -22.57 -27.31
N GLU A 16 16.24 -21.37 -27.57
CA GLU A 16 17.67 -21.08 -27.46
C GLU A 16 18.02 -20.25 -26.22
N THR A 17 19.31 -20.15 -25.90
CA THR A 17 19.77 -19.36 -24.75
C THR A 17 19.70 -17.87 -25.04
N VAL A 18 19.01 -17.12 -24.19
CA VAL A 18 18.95 -15.64 -24.26
C VAL A 18 20.03 -14.98 -23.39
N ASP A 19 20.33 -13.70 -23.66
CA ASP A 19 21.28 -12.94 -22.83
C ASP A 19 20.74 -12.72 -21.42
N VAL A 20 19.47 -12.32 -21.29
CA VAL A 20 18.85 -12.05 -19.99
C VAL A 20 17.41 -12.53 -19.97
N VAL A 21 17.03 -13.25 -18.91
CA VAL A 21 15.63 -13.45 -18.55
C VAL A 21 15.26 -12.49 -17.43
N VAL A 22 14.13 -11.80 -17.58
CA VAL A 22 13.54 -10.93 -16.57
C VAL A 22 12.34 -11.65 -15.96
N ILE A 23 12.33 -11.80 -14.64
CA ILE A 23 11.23 -12.41 -13.91
C ILE A 23 10.35 -11.30 -13.34
N GLY A 24 9.07 -11.30 -13.71
CA GLY A 24 8.07 -10.32 -13.32
C GLY A 24 7.62 -9.41 -14.46
N GLY A 25 6.39 -9.59 -14.94
CA GLY A 25 5.77 -8.76 -15.99
C GLY A 25 5.28 -7.37 -15.55
N GLY A 26 5.54 -6.97 -14.30
CA GLY A 26 5.14 -5.68 -13.75
C GLY A 26 5.97 -4.50 -14.26
N ALA A 27 5.67 -3.31 -13.75
CA ALA A 27 6.34 -2.06 -14.15
C ALA A 27 7.87 -2.13 -14.04
N ALA A 28 8.40 -2.75 -12.97
CA ALA A 28 9.83 -2.90 -12.78
C ALA A 28 10.47 -3.81 -13.84
N GLY A 29 9.87 -4.97 -14.13
CA GLY A 29 10.41 -5.90 -15.11
C GLY A 29 10.31 -5.41 -16.55
N LEU A 30 9.20 -4.78 -16.94
CA LEU A 30 9.07 -4.17 -18.26
C LEU A 30 10.06 -3.01 -18.47
N ASN A 31 10.28 -2.18 -17.45
CA ASN A 31 11.30 -1.13 -17.50
C ASN A 31 12.71 -1.73 -17.63
N GLY A 32 13.04 -2.74 -16.82
CA GLY A 32 14.30 -3.46 -16.91
C GLY A 32 14.53 -4.08 -18.29
N ALA A 33 13.51 -4.73 -18.84
CA ALA A 33 13.55 -5.34 -20.17
C ALA A 33 13.79 -4.31 -21.27
N LEU A 34 13.13 -3.15 -21.20
CA LEU A 34 13.33 -2.04 -22.15
C LEU A 34 14.79 -1.58 -22.15
N ILE A 35 15.40 -1.37 -20.98
CA ILE A 35 16.79 -0.93 -20.86
C ILE A 35 17.77 -1.98 -21.38
N LEU A 36 17.52 -3.26 -21.08
CA LEU A 36 18.34 -4.38 -21.56
C LEU A 36 18.23 -4.55 -23.08
N ALA A 37 17.03 -4.44 -23.65
CA ALA A 37 16.80 -4.49 -25.10
C ALA A 37 17.49 -3.31 -25.82
N ARG A 38 17.43 -2.09 -25.24
CA ARG A 38 18.21 -0.93 -25.73
C ARG A 38 19.72 -1.16 -25.72
N SER A 39 20.19 -2.03 -24.83
CA SER A 39 21.58 -2.47 -24.76
C SER A 39 21.90 -3.63 -25.71
N ARG A 40 21.01 -3.92 -26.67
CA ARG A 40 21.10 -4.99 -27.68
C ARG A 40 21.24 -6.39 -27.07
N ARG A 41 20.62 -6.62 -25.91
CA ARG A 41 20.50 -7.95 -25.32
C ARG A 41 19.29 -8.65 -25.90
N THR A 42 19.37 -9.96 -26.10
CA THR A 42 18.17 -10.78 -26.27
C THR A 42 17.52 -10.96 -24.90
N VAL A 43 16.29 -10.48 -24.76
CA VAL A 43 15.58 -10.41 -23.47
C VAL A 43 14.24 -11.10 -23.59
N VAL A 44 13.89 -11.89 -22.58
CA VAL A 44 12.53 -12.41 -22.40
C VAL A 44 12.04 -12.05 -21.01
N VAL A 45 10.80 -11.59 -20.93
CA VAL A 45 10.09 -11.38 -19.67
C VAL A 45 9.19 -12.58 -19.42
N ILE A 46 9.28 -13.19 -18.24
CA ILE A 46 8.43 -14.33 -17.87
C ILE A 46 7.81 -14.14 -16.48
N ASP A 47 6.59 -14.65 -16.34
CA ASP A 47 5.94 -14.91 -15.05
C ASP A 47 5.78 -16.43 -14.78
N SER A 48 5.95 -17.27 -15.81
CA SER A 48 5.97 -18.73 -15.70
C SER A 48 6.69 -19.37 -16.89
N GLY A 49 6.94 -20.68 -16.82
CA GLY A 49 7.63 -21.45 -17.86
C GLY A 49 9.15 -21.55 -17.65
N THR A 50 9.83 -22.14 -18.64
CA THR A 50 11.27 -22.46 -18.55
C THR A 50 12.02 -21.78 -19.69
N VAL A 51 13.07 -21.03 -19.34
CA VAL A 51 13.96 -20.35 -20.29
C VAL A 51 15.40 -20.57 -19.85
N THR A 52 16.30 -20.81 -20.81
CA THR A 52 17.74 -20.81 -20.54
C THR A 52 18.29 -19.41 -20.82
N ALA A 53 19.01 -18.83 -19.85
CA ALA A 53 19.56 -17.48 -19.98
C ALA A 53 20.97 -17.38 -19.40
N ARG A 54 21.77 -16.46 -19.95
CA ARG A 54 23.11 -16.16 -19.43
C ARG A 54 23.04 -15.38 -18.11
N ARG A 55 21.99 -14.60 -17.90
CA ARG A 55 21.75 -13.79 -16.69
C ARG A 55 20.26 -13.78 -16.33
N VAL A 56 19.97 -13.52 -15.06
CA VAL A 56 18.61 -13.40 -14.52
C VAL A 56 18.47 -12.03 -13.86
N LEU A 57 17.38 -11.31 -14.18
CA LEU A 57 16.94 -10.12 -13.46
C LEU A 57 15.63 -10.43 -12.74
N VAL A 58 15.64 -10.42 -11.41
CA VAL A 58 14.42 -10.57 -10.61
C VAL A 58 13.84 -9.19 -10.36
N ALA A 59 12.67 -8.91 -10.95
CA ALA A 59 12.00 -7.62 -10.92
C ALA A 59 10.49 -7.78 -10.65
N THR A 60 10.13 -8.72 -9.78
CA THR A 60 8.76 -9.10 -9.43
C THR A 60 7.99 -8.05 -8.65
N GLY A 61 8.69 -7.01 -8.15
CA GLY A 61 8.10 -6.00 -7.29
C GLY A 61 7.64 -6.59 -5.95
N LEU A 62 6.62 -5.95 -5.36
CA LEU A 62 5.94 -6.37 -4.14
C LEU A 62 4.42 -6.21 -4.31
N ARG A 63 3.66 -6.81 -3.41
CA ARG A 63 2.21 -6.60 -3.30
C ARG A 63 1.90 -6.10 -1.91
N ASP A 64 1.27 -4.94 -1.84
CA ASP A 64 0.71 -4.42 -0.59
C ASP A 64 -0.55 -5.23 -0.21
N VAL A 65 -0.57 -5.79 0.99
CA VAL A 65 -1.77 -6.45 1.55
C VAL A 65 -2.36 -5.56 2.65
N PRO A 66 -3.44 -4.81 2.37
CA PRO A 66 -4.10 -4.00 3.39
C PRO A 66 -4.83 -4.89 4.42
N PRO A 67 -5.07 -4.39 5.65
CA PRO A 67 -5.84 -5.12 6.64
C PRO A 67 -7.28 -5.35 6.16
N ASP A 68 -7.88 -6.46 6.59
CA ASP A 68 -9.24 -6.86 6.22
C ASP A 68 -10.29 -6.05 6.99
N VAL A 69 -10.45 -4.79 6.59
CA VAL A 69 -11.48 -3.87 7.09
C VAL A 69 -12.47 -3.58 5.96
N PRO A 70 -13.77 -3.86 6.14
CA PRO A 70 -14.80 -3.56 5.14
C PRO A 70 -14.71 -2.12 4.63
N GLY A 71 -14.80 -1.94 3.32
CA GLY A 71 -14.68 -0.65 2.63
C GLY A 71 -13.24 -0.14 2.45
N LEU A 72 -12.24 -0.62 3.19
CA LEU A 72 -10.88 -0.07 3.12
C LEU A 72 -10.23 -0.30 1.75
N ALA A 73 -10.26 -1.52 1.24
CA ALA A 73 -9.60 -1.89 -0.02
C ALA A 73 -10.20 -1.18 -1.24
N GLU A 74 -11.47 -0.78 -1.16
CA GLU A 74 -12.17 -0.06 -2.23
C GLU A 74 -11.57 1.33 -2.46
N HIS A 75 -10.98 1.93 -1.42
CA HIS A 75 -10.40 3.28 -1.45
C HIS A 75 -8.89 3.31 -1.72
N TRP A 76 -8.26 2.16 -1.97
CA TRP A 76 -6.81 2.07 -2.16
C TRP A 76 -6.31 2.92 -3.34
N GLY A 77 -5.35 3.80 -3.06
CA GLY A 77 -4.71 4.68 -4.05
C GLY A 77 -5.44 5.99 -4.34
N HIS A 78 -6.60 6.26 -3.75
CA HIS A 78 -7.32 7.54 -3.91
C HIS A 78 -7.95 8.12 -2.63
N GLY A 79 -8.14 7.31 -1.59
CA GLY A 79 -8.48 7.75 -0.24
C GLY A 79 -7.71 7.01 0.86
N VAL A 80 -7.27 5.78 0.58
CA VAL A 80 -6.34 5.02 1.41
C VAL A 80 -4.94 5.11 0.80
N VAL A 81 -3.96 5.56 1.59
CA VAL A 81 -2.57 5.73 1.17
C VAL A 81 -1.61 4.99 2.08
N HIS A 82 -0.46 4.60 1.54
CA HIS A 82 0.67 4.09 2.33
C HIS A 82 1.75 5.15 2.47
N CYS A 83 2.37 5.59 1.38
CA CYS A 83 3.64 6.30 1.49
C CYS A 83 3.42 7.82 1.69
N PRO A 84 3.87 8.42 2.82
CA PRO A 84 3.78 9.87 3.02
C PRO A 84 4.68 10.65 2.05
N TYR A 85 5.75 10.04 1.54
CA TYR A 85 6.61 10.70 0.55
C TYR A 85 5.98 10.75 -0.85
N CYS A 86 5.10 9.79 -1.18
CA CYS A 86 4.46 9.73 -2.49
C CYS A 86 3.17 10.54 -2.55
N HIS A 87 2.37 10.52 -1.46
CA HIS A 87 1.03 11.13 -1.44
C HIS A 87 0.89 12.26 -0.44
N GLY A 88 1.90 12.46 0.42
CA GLY A 88 1.78 13.39 1.55
C GLY A 88 1.53 14.82 1.13
N TRP A 89 2.03 15.23 -0.04
CA TRP A 89 1.72 16.54 -0.59
C TRP A 89 0.25 16.63 -0.98
N GLU A 90 -0.30 15.63 -1.68
CA GLU A 90 -1.68 15.61 -2.17
C GLU A 90 -2.70 15.58 -1.03
N VAL A 91 -2.35 14.99 0.11
CA VAL A 91 -3.25 14.81 1.26
C VAL A 91 -2.93 15.72 2.45
N ARG A 92 -2.01 16.67 2.31
CA ARG A 92 -1.66 17.60 3.40
C ARG A 92 -2.88 18.43 3.82
N ASP A 93 -2.90 18.81 5.09
CA ASP A 93 -3.99 19.59 5.72
C ASP A 93 -5.37 18.91 5.72
N GLU A 94 -5.54 17.79 5.01
CA GLU A 94 -6.72 16.95 5.07
C GLU A 94 -6.78 16.25 6.43
N PRO A 95 -7.97 15.82 6.85
CA PRO A 95 -8.12 15.30 8.18
C PRO A 95 -7.92 13.76 8.11
N ILE A 96 -6.73 13.30 8.53
CA ILE A 96 -6.14 11.99 8.26
C ILE A 96 -6.36 11.02 9.42
N GLY A 97 -6.72 9.77 9.12
CA GLY A 97 -6.71 8.66 10.06
C GLY A 97 -5.57 7.68 9.82
N ILE A 98 -4.78 7.35 10.83
CA ILE A 98 -3.84 6.23 10.78
C ILE A 98 -4.58 4.98 11.26
N LEU A 99 -4.75 4.00 10.37
CA LEU A 99 -5.24 2.68 10.77
C LEU A 99 -4.03 1.79 11.06
N ALA A 100 -3.83 1.48 12.34
CA ALA A 100 -2.66 0.75 12.77
C ALA A 100 -2.68 -0.71 12.33
N THR A 101 -1.50 -1.23 12.01
CA THR A 101 -1.27 -2.62 11.56
C THR A 101 -0.09 -3.24 12.32
N GLY A 102 0.12 -2.79 13.56
CA GLY A 102 1.26 -3.18 14.41
C GLY A 102 2.25 -2.03 14.65
N PRO A 103 3.39 -2.32 15.35
CA PRO A 103 4.33 -1.31 15.83
C PRO A 103 4.87 -0.31 14.78
N PRO A 104 5.13 -0.69 13.51
CA PRO A 104 5.59 0.26 12.49
C PRO A 104 4.63 1.44 12.24
N SER A 105 3.33 1.27 12.51
CA SER A 105 2.33 2.33 12.36
C SER A 105 2.55 3.53 13.29
N ILE A 106 3.32 3.37 14.38
CA ILE A 106 3.66 4.47 15.29
C ILE A 106 4.54 5.50 14.57
N HIS A 107 5.59 5.03 13.89
CA HIS A 107 6.43 5.92 13.09
C HIS A 107 5.64 6.54 11.93
N HIS A 108 4.73 5.76 11.35
CA HIS A 108 3.85 6.22 10.27
C HIS A 108 3.00 7.43 10.69
N ALA A 109 2.42 7.40 11.89
CA ALA A 109 1.66 8.51 12.44
C ALA A 109 2.50 9.77 12.62
N LEU A 110 3.74 9.62 13.10
CA LEU A 110 4.66 10.75 13.30
C LEU A 110 5.12 11.37 11.98
N LEU A 111 5.22 10.58 10.89
CA LEU A 111 5.49 11.10 9.56
C LEU A 111 4.31 11.91 9.02
N PHE A 112 3.10 11.36 9.08
CA PHE A 112 1.89 12.05 8.61
C PHE A 112 1.51 13.27 9.45
N ARG A 113 1.84 13.29 10.76
CA ARG A 113 1.61 14.47 11.61
C ARG A 113 2.37 15.71 11.14
N GLN A 114 3.47 15.55 10.39
CA GLN A 114 4.19 16.69 9.79
C GLN A 114 3.43 17.33 8.62
N LEU A 115 2.37 16.67 8.12
CA LEU A 115 1.62 17.07 6.93
C LEU A 115 0.20 17.52 7.24
N THR A 116 -0.31 17.24 8.44
CA THR A 116 -1.65 17.66 8.88
C THR A 116 -1.69 17.91 10.37
N ASP A 117 -2.50 18.87 10.80
CA ASP A 117 -2.82 19.12 12.20
C ASP A 117 -4.01 18.30 12.71
N ASP A 118 -4.83 17.71 11.82
CA ASP A 118 -5.96 16.85 12.20
C ASP A 118 -5.61 15.38 11.91
N LEU A 119 -4.99 14.74 12.90
CA LEU A 119 -4.57 13.33 12.82
C LEU A 119 -5.20 12.50 13.95
N VAL A 120 -5.88 11.42 13.55
CA VAL A 120 -6.43 10.41 14.46
C VAL A 120 -5.68 9.10 14.28
N TYR A 121 -5.24 8.47 15.37
CA TYR A 121 -4.63 7.16 15.37
C TYR A 121 -5.64 6.11 15.89
N PHE A 122 -6.07 5.20 15.03
CA PHE A 122 -6.91 4.06 15.38
C PHE A 122 -6.02 2.87 15.73
N THR A 123 -6.06 2.39 16.98
CA THR A 123 -5.13 1.36 17.44
C THR A 123 -5.31 0.01 16.75
N HIS A 124 -6.54 -0.35 16.38
CA HIS A 124 -6.84 -1.58 15.64
C HIS A 124 -6.12 -2.82 16.20
N GLY A 125 -6.14 -2.98 17.53
CA GLY A 125 -5.47 -4.07 18.24
C GLY A 125 -3.95 -3.93 18.42
N THR A 126 -3.37 -2.79 18.02
CA THR A 126 -1.98 -2.43 18.29
C THR A 126 -1.87 -1.80 19.68
N ASP A 127 -1.11 -2.42 20.56
CA ASP A 127 -0.83 -1.88 21.88
C ASP A 127 0.14 -0.69 21.80
N LEU A 128 -0.18 0.40 22.49
CA LEU A 128 0.68 1.56 22.66
C LEU A 128 1.15 1.64 24.11
N ASP A 129 2.46 1.70 24.30
CA ASP A 129 3.07 1.98 25.59
C ASP A 129 2.81 3.42 26.04
N GLU A 130 3.05 3.69 27.33
CA GLU A 130 2.79 5.00 27.92
C GLU A 130 3.64 6.11 27.30
N ASN A 131 4.88 5.81 26.92
CA ASN A 131 5.76 6.76 26.26
C ASN A 131 5.23 7.16 24.88
N THR A 132 4.72 6.21 24.10
CA THR A 132 4.13 6.48 22.79
C THR A 132 2.85 7.30 22.93
N ARG A 133 1.98 6.96 23.89
CA ARG A 133 0.77 7.75 24.18
C ARG A 133 1.11 9.17 24.61
N ALA A 134 2.11 9.36 25.46
CA ALA A 134 2.57 10.69 25.86
C ALA A 134 3.13 11.47 24.66
N ARG A 135 3.92 10.82 23.80
CA ARG A 135 4.44 11.43 22.57
C ARG A 135 3.33 11.85 21.60
N PHE A 136 2.31 11.02 21.44
CA PHE A 136 1.14 11.34 20.62
C PHE A 136 0.34 12.49 21.21
N ALA A 137 0.15 12.54 22.52
CA ALA A 137 -0.52 13.65 23.19
C ALA A 137 0.22 14.99 22.99
N VAL A 138 1.55 15.00 23.08
CA VAL A 138 2.37 16.20 22.81
C VAL A 138 2.26 16.66 21.35
N GLY A 139 2.04 15.72 20.43
CA GLY A 139 1.83 16.00 19.01
C GLY A 139 0.36 16.26 18.63
N ASP A 140 -0.55 16.40 19.60
CA ASP A 140 -2.00 16.52 19.38
C ASP A 140 -2.60 15.39 18.51
N ILE A 141 -2.01 14.19 18.58
CA ILE A 141 -2.53 13.01 17.89
C ILE A 141 -3.57 12.34 18.79
N ARG A 142 -4.84 12.37 18.36
CA ARG A 142 -5.93 11.70 19.07
C ARG A 142 -5.84 10.19 18.88
N VAL A 143 -5.74 9.44 19.98
CA VAL A 143 -5.78 7.97 19.96
C VAL A 143 -7.20 7.47 20.17
N ILE A 144 -7.62 6.49 19.38
CA ILE A 144 -8.89 5.79 19.51
C ILE A 144 -8.62 4.30 19.66
N ASP A 145 -8.91 3.78 20.85
CA ASP A 145 -8.74 2.38 21.21
C ASP A 145 -9.93 1.49 20.76
N THR A 146 -11.11 2.08 20.57
CA THR A 146 -12.29 1.34 20.08
C THR A 146 -12.00 0.77 18.69
N PRO A 147 -12.22 -0.54 18.46
CA PRO A 147 -11.97 -1.16 17.17
C PRO A 147 -12.76 -0.52 16.02
N VAL A 148 -12.10 -0.42 14.87
CA VAL A 148 -12.71 -0.01 13.60
C VAL A 148 -13.54 -1.17 13.04
N ARG A 149 -14.80 -0.87 12.70
CA ARG A 149 -15.74 -1.82 12.09
C ARG A 149 -15.71 -1.76 10.57
N GLU A 150 -15.74 -0.57 10.00
CA GLU A 150 -15.78 -0.35 8.54
C GLU A 150 -15.33 1.06 8.16
N VAL A 151 -14.88 1.21 6.92
CA VAL A 151 -14.64 2.49 6.26
C VAL A 151 -15.90 2.87 5.48
N MET A 152 -16.38 4.09 5.69
CA MET A 152 -17.60 4.59 5.08
C MET A 152 -17.28 5.41 3.82
N THR A 153 -17.99 5.13 2.73
CA THR A 153 -17.92 5.88 1.47
C THR A 153 -18.90 7.05 1.48
N SER A 154 -18.47 8.23 1.05
CA SER A 154 -19.32 9.41 0.86
C SER A 154 -20.07 9.37 -0.49
N GLU A 155 -21.04 10.26 -0.67
CA GLU A 155 -21.85 10.34 -1.90
C GLU A 155 -21.01 10.67 -3.16
N ASP A 156 -19.89 11.38 -2.98
CA ASP A 156 -18.94 11.73 -4.04
C ASP A 156 -17.91 10.62 -4.33
N GLY A 157 -18.04 9.46 -3.67
CA GLY A 157 -17.16 8.30 -3.84
C GLY A 157 -15.87 8.35 -3.01
N GLY A 158 -15.64 9.41 -2.23
CA GLY A 158 -14.52 9.49 -1.29
C GLY A 158 -14.76 8.74 0.03
N ILE A 159 -13.86 8.94 0.99
CA ILE A 159 -14.04 8.47 2.37
C ILE A 159 -14.84 9.52 3.16
N ALA A 160 -15.96 9.10 3.75
CA ALA A 160 -16.74 9.90 4.69
C ALA A 160 -16.17 9.81 6.12
N GLY A 161 -15.64 8.64 6.48
CA GLY A 161 -15.02 8.40 7.77
C GLY A 161 -14.94 6.93 8.11
N VAL A 162 -14.79 6.67 9.41
CA VAL A 162 -14.64 5.34 9.97
C VAL A 162 -15.73 5.09 10.99
N ARG A 163 -16.45 3.97 10.87
CA ARG A 163 -17.40 3.51 11.89
C ARG A 163 -16.68 2.58 12.86
N LEU A 164 -16.81 2.86 14.15
CA LEU A 164 -16.27 2.04 15.22
C LEU A 164 -17.27 0.94 15.63
N THR A 165 -16.81 -0.06 16.37
CA THR A 165 -17.66 -1.17 16.83
C THR A 165 -18.76 -0.73 17.81
N ASP A 166 -18.57 0.39 18.51
CA ASP A 166 -19.58 0.98 19.41
C ASP A 166 -20.63 1.83 18.66
N GLY A 167 -20.53 1.94 17.33
CA GLY A 167 -21.44 2.70 16.49
C GLY A 167 -21.02 4.17 16.26
N THR A 168 -20.01 4.66 16.99
CA THR A 168 -19.45 6.00 16.77
C THR A 168 -18.89 6.12 15.37
N VAL A 169 -19.08 7.29 14.74
CA VAL A 169 -18.49 7.63 13.45
C VAL A 169 -17.44 8.72 13.66
N VAL A 170 -16.24 8.48 13.16
CA VAL A 170 -15.15 9.45 13.14
C VAL A 170 -14.93 9.87 11.69
N ALA A 171 -15.39 11.08 11.36
CA ALA A 171 -15.23 11.64 10.02
C ALA A 171 -13.74 11.72 9.67
N ARG A 172 -13.35 11.20 8.50
CA ARG A 172 -11.99 11.22 7.94
C ARG A 172 -12.09 11.21 6.43
N ARG A 173 -11.20 11.96 5.75
CA ARG A 173 -11.17 12.00 4.28
C ARG A 173 -10.08 11.11 3.71
N ILE A 174 -9.03 10.86 4.51
CA ILE A 174 -7.87 10.06 4.12
C ILE A 174 -7.60 9.06 5.24
N LEU A 175 -7.26 7.83 4.86
CA LEU A 175 -6.72 6.83 5.77
C LEU A 175 -5.30 6.45 5.34
N ALA A 176 -4.36 6.44 6.27
CA ALA A 176 -3.01 5.96 6.05
C ALA A 176 -2.83 4.58 6.72
N VAL A 177 -2.33 3.62 5.96
CA VAL A 177 -2.09 2.23 6.37
C VAL A 177 -0.66 1.83 6.02
N ALA A 178 0.00 1.10 6.92
CA ALA A 178 1.21 0.36 6.59
C ALA A 178 0.81 -1.10 6.25
N PRO A 179 0.69 -1.46 4.97
CA PRO A 179 0.33 -2.81 4.55
C PRO A 179 1.43 -3.81 4.90
N ALA A 180 1.05 -5.09 4.97
CA ALA A 180 1.97 -6.21 5.11
C ALA A 180 2.52 -6.67 3.76
#